data_AF-A0A7G3AAZ7-F1
#
_entry.id   AF-A0A7G3AAZ7-F1
#
_cell.length_a   1.000
_cell.length_b   1.000
_cell.length_c   1.000
_cell.angle_alpha   90.00
_cell.angle_beta   90.00
_cell.angle_gamma   90.00
#
_symmetry.space_group_name_H-M   'P 1'
#
loop_
_entity.id
_entity.type
_entity.pdbx_description
1 polymer ?
#
loop_
_entity_poly.entity_id
_entity_poly.type
_entity_poly.pdbx_seq_one_letter_code
_entity_poly.pdbx_strand_id
1 'polypeptide(L)'
;MRLLQLFGASLLTRHMGILYQGGFATGSLAAELYEQGILNLLPHIKNDAVGFVDALAPPDFILNSPLGASNGQIYKNLYTTIMQSPRALERPEWWKDVIHWKDYTESSKL
;
A
#
# COMPACT_ATOMS: atom_id res chain seq x y z
N MET A 1 11.46 0.00 21.55
CA MET A 1 10.89 -1.31 21.95
C MET A 1 9.48 -1.58 21.43
N ARG A 2 8.58 -0.59 21.26
CA ARG A 2 7.18 -0.82 20.80
C ARG A 2 7.07 -1.47 19.41
N LEU A 3 7.92 -1.08 18.46
CA LEU A 3 7.94 -1.68 17.11
C LEU A 3 8.29 -3.19 17.15
N LEU A 4 9.23 -3.59 18.01
CA LEU A 4 9.58 -4.99 18.22
C LEU A 4 8.42 -5.78 18.82
N GLN A 5 7.66 -5.18 19.75
CA GLN A 5 6.47 -5.80 20.33
C GLN A 5 5.37 -5.99 19.28
N LEU A 6 5.12 -4.97 18.44
CA LEU A 6 4.17 -5.08 17.34
C LEU A 6 4.60 -6.16 16.34
N PHE A 7 5.88 -6.19 15.97
CA PHE A 7 6.43 -7.20 15.08
C PHE A 7 6.26 -8.60 15.66
N GLY A 8 6.66 -8.82 16.91
CA GLY A 8 6.51 -10.10 17.60
C GLY A 8 5.06 -10.56 17.69
N ALA A 9 4.15 -9.67 18.12
CA ALA A 9 2.73 -9.99 18.21
C ALA A 9 2.15 -10.32 16.81
N SER A 10 2.47 -9.53 15.79
CA SER A 10 2.00 -9.77 14.41
C SER A 10 2.49 -11.12 13.84
N LEU A 11 3.73 -11.49 14.15
CA LEU A 11 4.31 -12.76 13.73
C LEU A 11 3.61 -13.94 14.42
N LEU A 12 3.35 -13.81 15.72
CA LEU A 12 2.63 -14.83 16.49
C LEU A 12 1.19 -14.99 16.01
N THR A 13 0.47 -13.89 15.77
CA THR A 13 -0.89 -13.94 15.19
C THR A 13 -0.89 -14.59 13.80
N ARG A 14 0.10 -14.28 12.95
CA ARG A 14 0.23 -14.87 11.61
C ARG A 14 0.49 -16.38 11.66
N HIS A 15 1.30 -16.84 12.61
CA HIS A 15 1.67 -18.25 12.76
C HIS A 15 0.89 -18.98 13.87
N MET A 16 -0.24 -18.42 14.30
CA MET A 16 -1.03 -18.94 15.42
C MET A 16 -1.53 -20.37 15.17
N GLY A 17 -1.83 -20.72 13.90
CA GLY A 17 -2.20 -22.09 13.53
C GLY A 17 -1.13 -23.14 13.85
N ILE A 18 0.16 -22.80 13.71
CA ILE A 18 1.27 -23.69 14.06
C ILE A 18 1.35 -23.87 15.59
N LEU A 19 1.10 -22.79 16.34
CA LEU A 19 1.08 -22.84 17.80
C LEU A 19 -0.07 -23.71 18.32
N TYR A 20 -1.24 -23.65 17.68
CA TYR A 20 -2.36 -24.54 17.99
C TYR A 20 -2.05 -26.00 17.64
N GLN A 21 -1.50 -26.25 16.45
CA GLN A 21 -1.14 -27.61 16.03
C GLN A 21 -0.07 -28.23 16.94
N GLY A 22 0.89 -27.43 17.41
CA GLY A 22 1.93 -27.86 18.35
C GLY A 22 1.47 -27.97 19.80
N GLY A 23 0.20 -27.67 20.12
CA GLY A 23 -0.32 -27.70 21.48
C GLY A 23 0.20 -26.58 22.40
N PHE A 24 0.88 -25.57 21.85
CA PHE A 24 1.40 -24.41 22.59
C PHE A 24 0.31 -23.37 22.90
N ALA A 25 -0.81 -23.43 22.18
CA ALA A 25 -2.00 -22.63 22.46
C ALA A 25 -3.25 -23.52 22.40
N THR A 26 -4.25 -23.19 23.21
CA THR A 26 -5.54 -23.90 23.27
C THR A 26 -6.69 -22.92 23.42
N GLY A 27 -7.81 -23.17 22.74
CA GLY A 27 -8.98 -22.26 22.76
C GLY A 27 -8.73 -20.96 22.00
N SER A 28 -9.67 -20.01 22.09
CA SER A 28 -9.58 -18.73 21.35
C SER A 28 -8.82 -17.63 22.10
N LEU A 29 -8.73 -17.72 23.42
CA LEU A 29 -8.22 -16.68 24.31
C LEU A 29 -6.82 -16.18 23.91
N ALA A 30 -5.92 -17.10 23.54
CA ALA A 30 -4.55 -16.72 23.18
C ALA A 30 -4.52 -15.83 21.93
N ALA A 31 -5.30 -16.15 20.91
CA ALA A 31 -5.39 -15.33 19.70
C ALA A 31 -6.04 -13.97 20.00
N GLU A 32 -7.14 -13.96 20.77
CA GLU A 32 -7.83 -12.74 21.17
C GLU A 32 -6.92 -11.77 21.93
N LEU A 33 -6.09 -12.27 22.85
CA LEU A 33 -5.12 -11.47 23.60
C LEU A 33 -4.07 -10.83 22.70
N TYR A 34 -3.54 -11.56 21.71
CA TYR A 34 -2.56 -10.99 20.77
C TYR A 34 -3.20 -9.92 19.88
N GLU A 35 -4.42 -10.15 19.38
CA GLU A 35 -5.15 -9.16 18.59
C GLU A 35 -5.44 -7.88 19.40
N GLN A 36 -5.91 -8.02 20.63
CA GLN A 36 -6.12 -6.88 21.54
C GLN A 36 -4.80 -6.16 21.85
N GLY A 37 -3.71 -6.91 22.08
CA GLY A 37 -2.39 -6.35 22.29
C GLY A 37 -1.92 -5.50 21.11
N ILE A 38 -2.12 -5.99 19.87
CA ILE A 38 -1.83 -5.23 18.64
C ILE A 38 -2.68 -3.95 18.60
N LEU A 39 -4.00 -4.05 18.80
CA LEU A 39 -4.90 -2.90 18.75
C LEU A 39 -4.54 -1.83 19.80
N ASN A 40 -4.10 -2.24 20.99
CA ASN A 40 -3.64 -1.32 22.03
C ASN A 40 -2.29 -0.66 21.70
N LEU A 41 -1.42 -1.33 20.95
CA LEU A 41 -0.13 -0.80 20.53
C LEU A 41 -0.22 0.19 19.36
N LEU A 42 -1.18 0.01 18.46
CA LEU A 42 -1.30 0.81 17.23
C LEU A 42 -1.38 2.34 17.47
N PRO A 43 -2.17 2.87 18.42
CA PRO A 43 -2.22 4.31 18.69
C PRO A 43 -0.87 4.89 19.13
N HIS A 44 -0.08 4.11 19.87
CA HIS A 44 1.24 4.53 20.32
C HIS A 44 2.26 4.57 19.19
N ILE A 45 2.19 3.60 18.27
CA ILE A 45 3.11 3.51 17.13
C ILE A 45 2.75 4.52 16.05
N LYS A 46 1.47 4.82 15.86
CA LYS A 46 0.97 5.80 14.89
C LYS A 46 1.66 7.16 15.01
N ASN A 47 1.90 7.64 16.24
CA ASN A 47 2.51 8.95 16.48
C ASN A 47 3.96 9.03 16.00
N ASP A 48 4.69 7.91 16.05
CA ASP A 48 6.10 7.83 15.69
C ASP A 48 6.31 7.25 14.27
N ALA A 49 5.22 6.86 13.58
CA ALA A 49 5.27 6.10 12.35
C ALA A 49 6.03 6.82 11.21
N VAL A 50 5.83 8.13 11.06
CA VAL A 50 6.54 8.95 10.06
C VAL A 50 8.03 8.96 10.36
N GLY A 51 8.42 9.19 11.63
CA GLY A 51 9.84 9.19 12.02
C GLY A 51 10.53 7.85 11.83
N PHE A 52 9.82 6.72 12.02
CA PHE A 52 10.38 5.39 11.72
C PHE A 52 10.64 5.18 10.24
N VAL A 53 9.74 5.67 9.37
CA VAL A 53 9.92 5.58 7.93
C VAL A 53 11.03 6.52 7.48
N ASP A 54 11.06 7.76 7.96
CA ASP A 54 12.08 8.76 7.61
C ASP A 54 13.49 8.30 7.97
N ALA A 55 13.67 7.58 9.09
CA ALA A 55 14.96 7.02 9.48
C ALA A 55 15.51 5.95 8.53
N LEU A 56 14.64 5.33 7.72
CA LEU A 56 14.97 4.29 6.76
C LEU A 56 14.83 4.74 5.30
N ALA A 57 14.20 5.89 5.06
CA ALA A 57 13.85 6.34 3.73
C ALA A 57 15.11 6.70 2.92
N PRO A 58 15.25 6.17 1.70
CA PRO A 58 16.27 6.65 0.78
C PRO A 58 15.89 8.05 0.27
N PRO A 59 16.84 8.80 -0.31
CA PRO A 59 16.54 10.08 -0.96
C PRO A 59 15.39 9.99 -1.98
N ASP A 60 14.60 11.04 -2.11
CA ASP A 60 13.40 11.11 -2.97
C ASP A 60 13.64 10.68 -4.42
N PHE A 61 14.82 10.96 -4.98
CA PHE A 61 15.17 10.55 -6.35
C PHE A 61 15.31 9.03 -6.52
N ILE A 62 15.71 8.33 -5.44
CA ILE A 62 15.78 6.86 -5.41
C ILE A 62 14.39 6.30 -5.14
N LEU A 63 13.64 6.91 -4.21
CA LEU A 63 12.28 6.50 -3.90
C LEU A 63 11.35 6.63 -5.11
N ASN A 64 11.58 7.66 -5.94
CA ASN A 64 10.87 7.94 -7.19
C ASN A 64 9.34 7.81 -7.06
N SER A 65 8.80 8.30 -5.95
CA SER A 65 7.39 8.18 -5.60
C SER A 65 6.79 9.56 -5.35
N PRO A 66 5.81 10.02 -6.15
CA PRO A 66 5.14 11.30 -5.90
C PRO A 66 4.33 11.29 -4.60
N LEU A 67 3.86 10.12 -4.15
CA LEU A 67 3.13 9.94 -2.89
C LEU A 67 4.06 9.94 -1.67
N GLY A 68 5.29 9.42 -1.84
CA GLY A 68 6.26 9.26 -0.76
C GLY A 68 7.29 10.39 -0.65
N ALA A 69 7.12 11.47 -1.41
CA ALA A 69 8.08 12.58 -1.41
C ALA A 69 8.16 13.27 -0.03
N SER A 70 9.37 13.61 0.40
CA SER A 70 9.65 14.16 1.73
C SER A 70 9.07 15.57 1.95
N ASN A 71 8.68 16.26 0.87
CA ASN A 71 8.14 17.62 0.91
C ASN A 71 6.67 17.72 1.40
N GLY A 72 5.98 16.58 1.56
CA GLY A 72 4.58 16.51 1.99
C GLY A 72 3.55 17.07 0.99
N GLN A 73 3.96 17.53 -0.20
CA GLN A 73 3.09 18.16 -1.21
C GLN A 73 2.49 17.12 -2.17
N ILE A 74 1.83 16.11 -1.63
CA ILE A 74 1.35 14.91 -2.35
C ILE A 74 0.58 15.27 -3.64
N TYR A 75 -0.45 16.12 -3.53
CA TYR A 75 -1.28 16.48 -4.67
C TYR A 75 -0.51 17.20 -5.78
N LYS A 76 0.41 18.09 -5.40
CA LYS A 76 1.25 18.82 -6.35
C LYS A 76 2.21 17.88 -7.05
N ASN A 77 2.83 16.96 -6.31
CA ASN A 77 3.76 15.98 -6.87
C ASN A 77 3.02 15.05 -7.84
N LEU A 78 1.85 14.53 -7.45
CA LEU A 78 0.99 13.72 -8.33
C LEU A 78 0.62 14.46 -9.60
N TYR A 79 0.11 15.69 -9.47
CA TYR A 79 -0.24 16.51 -10.62
C TYR A 79 0.96 16.70 -11.55
N THR A 80 2.11 17.06 -11.00
CA THR A 80 3.34 17.27 -11.76
C THR A 80 3.78 16.00 -12.49
N THR A 81 3.80 14.85 -11.80
CA THR A 81 4.15 13.56 -12.41
C THR A 81 3.19 13.16 -13.53
N ILE A 82 1.89 13.36 -13.34
CA ILE A 82 0.89 13.07 -14.39
C ILE A 82 1.09 13.99 -15.59
N MET A 83 1.25 15.30 -15.38
CA MET A 83 1.42 16.27 -16.47
C MET A 83 2.74 16.09 -17.24
N GLN A 84 3.79 15.62 -16.56
CA GLN A 84 5.09 15.33 -17.17
C GLN A 84 5.15 13.93 -17.80
N SER A 85 4.12 13.10 -17.62
CA SER A 85 4.10 11.76 -18.20
C SER A 85 3.98 11.86 -19.72
N PRO A 86 4.68 10.99 -20.47
CA PRO A 86 4.63 11.00 -21.93
C PRO A 86 3.19 10.92 -22.44
N ARG A 87 2.84 11.80 -23.39
CA ARG A 87 1.53 11.81 -24.05
C ARG A 87 0.33 12.10 -23.12
N ALA A 88 0.57 12.55 -21.88
CA ALA A 88 -0.50 12.81 -20.91
C ALA A 88 -1.47 13.92 -21.34
N LEU A 89 -0.96 14.93 -22.04
CA LEU A 89 -1.76 16.04 -22.58
C LEU A 89 -2.15 15.83 -24.05
N GLU A 90 -1.72 14.72 -24.64
CA GLU A 90 -1.96 14.42 -26.03
C GLU A 90 -3.20 13.56 -26.18
N ARG A 91 -3.83 13.67 -27.35
CA ARG A 91 -4.92 12.77 -27.71
C ARG A 91 -4.35 11.35 -27.90
N PRO A 92 -4.95 10.32 -27.28
CA PRO A 92 -4.47 8.96 -27.44
C PRO A 92 -4.58 8.52 -28.91
N GLU A 93 -3.63 7.74 -29.42
CA GLU A 93 -3.60 7.31 -30.84
C GLU A 93 -4.88 6.57 -31.24
N TRP A 94 -5.43 5.76 -30.33
CA TRP A 94 -6.62 4.94 -30.52
C TRP A 94 -7.95 5.71 -30.43
N TRP A 95 -7.93 7.04 -30.27
CA TRP A 95 -9.16 7.84 -30.09
C TRP A 95 -10.17 7.63 -31.22
N LYS A 96 -9.69 7.44 -32.46
CA LYS A 96 -10.54 7.19 -33.63
C LYS A 96 -11.25 5.86 -33.52
N ASP A 97 -10.56 4.84 -33.02
CA ASP A 97 -11.11 3.48 -32.90
C ASP A 97 -12.26 3.43 -31.89
N VAL A 98 -12.18 4.26 -30.83
CA VAL A 98 -13.25 4.39 -29.84
C VAL A 98 -14.46 5.16 -30.38
N ILE A 99 -14.27 6.15 -31.23
CA ILE A 99 -15.40 6.91 -31.82
C ILE A 99 -16.06 6.12 -32.95
N HIS A 100 -15.26 5.50 -33.81
CA HIS A 100 -15.70 4.74 -34.97
C HIS A 100 -15.96 3.26 -34.68
N TRP A 101 -16.07 2.86 -33.40
CA TRP A 101 -16.18 1.46 -33.00
C TRP A 101 -17.30 0.70 -33.71
N LYS A 102 -18.42 1.38 -34.02
CA LYS A 102 -19.56 0.78 -34.73
C LYS A 102 -19.20 0.37 -36.16
N ASP A 103 -18.45 1.21 -36.87
CA ASP A 103 -18.03 1.00 -38.26
C ASP A 103 -17.18 -0.29 -38.37
N TYR A 104 -16.37 -0.57 -37.35
CA TYR A 104 -15.59 -1.81 -37.23
C TYR A 104 -16.47 -3.03 -36.91
N THR A 105 -17.52 -2.89 -36.10
CA THR A 105 -18.42 -4.01 -35.77
C THR A 105 -19.36 -4.40 -36.91
N GLU A 106 -19.72 -3.46 -37.79
CA GLU A 106 -20.55 -3.72 -38.98
C GLU A 106 -19.72 -4.36 -40.09
N SER A 107 -18.47 -3.93 -40.27
CA SER A 107 -17.51 -4.51 -41.23
C SER A 107 -17.11 -5.95 -40.87
N SER A 108 -17.19 -6.33 -39.59
CA SER A 108 -16.80 -7.66 -39.10
C SER A 108 -17.97 -8.67 -39.06
N LYS A 109 -19.18 -8.28 -39.50
CA LYS A 109 -20.37 -9.17 -39.60
C LYS A 109 -20.55 -9.78 -40.99
N LEU A 110 -19.58 -9.62 -41.89
CA LEU A 110 -19.49 -10.28 -43.20
C LEU A 110 -18.56 -11.49 -43.14
#